data_AF-A0A259LSW2-F1
#
_entry.id   AF-A0A259LSW2-F1
#
_cell.length_a   1.000
_cell.length_b   1.000
_cell.length_c   1.000
_cell.angle_alpha   90.00
_cell.angle_beta   90.00
_cell.angle_gamma   90.00
#
_symmetry.space_group_name_H-M   'P 1'
#
loop_
_entity.id
_entity.type
_entity.pdbx_description
1 polymer ?
#
loop_
_entity_poly.entity_id
_entity_poly.type
_entity_poly.pdbx_seq_one_letter_code
_entity_poly.pdbx_strand_id
1 'polypeptide(L)'
;MNAVVAAVLIMLVLSLCRIHVVVALILGAVSGGLIAGMSLEDTINTFNTGLGGGATVALSYATLGAFAVAIGKSGLAHALADKALALVGRQGDDTAASGVRFLIIGLLLAIAISSQNILPIHIAFIPLVVPPLLYVMARLNMDRRLVA
;
A
#
# COMPACT_ATOMS: atom_id res chain seq x y z
N MET A 1 4.75 36.63 1.53
CA MET A 1 3.99 35.38 1.82
C MET A 1 5.00 34.29 2.05
N ASN A 2 4.81 33.40 3.03
CA ASN A 2 5.74 32.29 3.25
C ASN A 2 5.78 31.42 1.98
N ALA A 3 6.95 31.28 1.35
CA ALA A 3 7.13 30.55 0.11
C ALA A 3 6.65 29.09 0.21
N VAL A 4 6.79 28.48 1.39
CA VAL A 4 6.28 27.14 1.68
C VAL A 4 4.75 27.10 1.60
N VAL A 5 4.07 28.08 2.21
CA VAL A 5 2.61 28.17 2.19
C VAL A 5 2.12 28.38 0.75
N ALA A 6 2.78 29.24 -0.01
CA ALA A 6 2.45 29.48 -1.41
C ALA A 6 2.60 28.20 -2.26
N ALA A 7 3.71 27.47 -2.11
CA ALA A 7 3.96 26.23 -2.83
C ALA A 7 2.89 25.15 -2.54
N VAL A 8 2.56 24.96 -1.27
CA VAL A 8 1.53 23.98 -0.84
C VAL A 8 0.15 24.38 -1.37
N LEU A 9 -0.18 25.67 -1.34
CA LEU A 9 -1.46 26.17 -1.83
C LEU A 9 -1.59 26.01 -3.35
N ILE A 10 -0.53 26.29 -4.11
CA ILE A 10 -0.48 26.03 -5.56
C ILE A 10 -0.69 24.53 -5.84
N MET A 11 0.04 23.66 -5.16
CA MET A 11 -0.10 22.21 -5.31
C MET A 11 -1.54 21.74 -5.01
N LEU A 12 -2.15 22.23 -3.93
CA LEU A 12 -3.52 21.91 -3.53
C LEU A 12 -4.54 22.37 -4.58
N VAL A 13 -4.44 23.62 -5.03
CA VAL A 13 -5.35 24.17 -6.05
C VAL A 13 -5.24 23.37 -7.35
N LEU A 14 -4.03 23.07 -7.82
CA LEU A 14 -3.82 22.24 -9.02
C LEU A 14 -4.42 20.84 -8.85
N SER A 15 -4.25 20.22 -7.68
CA SER A 15 -4.83 18.91 -7.36
C SER A 15 -6.36 18.95 -7.33
N LEU A 16 -6.95 20.02 -6.81
CA LEU A 16 -8.41 20.25 -6.83
C LEU A 16 -8.94 20.47 -8.25
N CYS A 17 -8.14 21.08 -9.12
CA CYS A 17 -8.41 21.20 -10.56
C CYS A 17 -8.23 19.87 -11.32
N ARG A 18 -8.08 18.74 -10.63
CA ARG A 18 -7.85 17.39 -11.20
C ARG A 18 -6.57 17.25 -12.01
N ILE A 19 -5.55 18.08 -11.74
CA ILE A 19 -4.21 17.85 -12.28
C ILE A 19 -3.55 16.72 -11.48
N HIS A 20 -2.82 15.85 -12.17
CA HIS A 20 -2.15 14.72 -11.54
C HIS A 20 -1.19 15.19 -10.44
N VAL A 21 -1.23 14.52 -9.28
CA VAL A 21 -0.51 14.94 -8.07
C VAL A 21 0.98 15.15 -8.31
N VAL A 22 1.62 14.31 -9.14
CA VAL A 22 3.04 14.45 -9.48
C VAL A 22 3.32 15.77 -10.19
N VAL A 23 2.47 16.16 -11.14
CA VAL A 23 2.62 17.43 -11.87
C VAL A 23 2.36 18.61 -10.94
N ALA A 24 1.35 18.51 -10.09
CA ALA A 24 1.03 19.53 -9.09
C ALA A 24 2.19 19.74 -8.09
N LEU A 25 2.85 18.67 -7.66
CA LEU A 25 4.02 18.72 -6.78
C LEU A 25 5.22 19.41 -7.44
N ILE A 26 5.52 19.07 -8.71
CA ILE A 26 6.61 19.70 -9.46
C ILE A 26 6.35 21.19 -9.63
N LEU A 27 5.16 21.57 -10.08
CA LEU A 27 4.79 22.97 -10.28
C LEU A 27 4.77 23.75 -8.96
N GLY A 28 4.27 23.14 -7.88
CA GLY A 28 4.30 23.72 -6.54
C GLY A 28 5.73 23.95 -6.05
N ALA A 29 6.63 22.98 -6.23
CA ALA A 29 8.03 23.09 -5.83
C ALA A 29 8.78 24.17 -6.63
N VAL A 30 8.60 24.21 -7.96
CA VAL A 30 9.22 25.22 -8.82
C VAL A 30 8.70 26.61 -8.47
N SER A 31 7.38 26.77 -8.35
CA SER A 31 6.77 28.05 -7.98
C SER A 31 7.20 28.49 -6.57
N GLY A 32 7.34 27.55 -5.64
CA GLY A 32 7.83 27.78 -4.28
C GLY A 32 9.25 28.32 -4.24
N GLY A 33 10.17 27.70 -4.99
CA GLY A 33 11.56 28.16 -5.10
C GLY A 33 11.67 29.57 -5.68
N LEU A 34 10.91 29.86 -6.74
CA LEU A 34 10.88 31.19 -7.34
C LEU A 34 10.30 32.25 -6.37
N ILE A 35 9.24 31.92 -5.63
CA ILE A 35 8.66 32.82 -4.60
C ILE A 35 9.62 33.00 -3.42
N ALA A 36 10.48 32.02 -3.13
CA ALA A 36 11.53 32.11 -2.12
C ALA A 36 12.73 32.98 -2.56
N GLY A 37 12.72 33.50 -3.80
CA GLY A 37 13.80 34.32 -4.34
C GLY A 37 14.98 33.51 -4.87
N MET A 38 14.83 32.19 -5.05
CA MET A 38 15.86 31.35 -5.65
C MET A 38 15.87 31.54 -7.17
N SER A 39 17.05 31.37 -7.79
CA SER A 39 17.11 31.24 -9.24
C SER A 39 16.42 29.95 -9.71
N LEU A 40 16.07 29.88 -10.99
CA LEU A 40 15.50 28.65 -11.56
C LEU A 40 16.48 27.47 -11.44
N GLU A 41 17.77 27.73 -11.64
CA GLU A 41 18.83 26.72 -11.51
C GLU A 41 18.93 26.20 -10.07
N ASP A 42 18.98 27.09 -9.09
CA ASP A 42 19.04 26.72 -7.67
C ASP A 42 17.78 25.96 -7.23
N THR A 43 16.62 26.34 -7.75
CA THR A 43 15.35 25.67 -7.48
C THR A 43 15.36 24.24 -7.99
N ILE A 44 15.82 24.03 -9.21
CA ILE A 44 15.92 22.68 -9.81
C ILE A 44 16.97 21.85 -9.07
N ASN A 45 18.13 22.42 -8.73
CA ASN A 45 19.18 21.72 -7.97
C ASN A 45 18.69 21.32 -6.56
N THR A 46 17.97 22.21 -5.89
CA THR A 46 17.41 21.93 -4.55
C THR A 46 16.30 20.88 -4.63
N PHE A 47 15.43 20.95 -5.64
CA PHE A 47 14.41 19.93 -5.89
C PHE A 47 15.03 18.55 -6.14
N ASN A 48 16.04 18.46 -7.02
CA ASN A 48 16.74 17.21 -7.32
C ASN A 48 17.45 16.64 -6.09
N THR A 49 18.10 17.50 -5.29
CA THR A 49 18.76 17.09 -4.04
C THR A 49 17.73 16.60 -3.02
N GLY A 50 16.57 17.27 -2.92
CA GLY A 50 15.46 16.87 -2.08
C GLY A 50 14.84 15.52 -2.46
N LEU A 51 14.82 15.17 -3.76
CA LEU A 51 14.39 13.86 -4.23
C LEU A 51 15.33 12.73 -3.79
N GLY A 52 16.64 12.99 -3.66
CA GLY A 52 17.63 11.97 -3.31
C GLY A 52 17.31 11.23 -2.00
N GLY A 53 16.85 11.95 -0.97
CA GLY A 53 16.42 11.35 0.30
C GLY A 53 15.16 10.47 0.17
N GLY A 54 14.28 10.79 -0.78
CA GLY A 54 13.08 10.03 -1.08
C GLY A 54 13.26 8.94 -2.14
N ALA A 55 14.37 8.95 -2.89
CA ALA A 55 14.61 8.05 -4.01
C ALA A 55 14.71 6.58 -3.57
N THR A 56 15.43 6.32 -2.47
CA THR A 56 15.50 4.98 -1.87
C THR A 56 14.11 4.48 -1.47
N VAL A 57 13.31 5.35 -0.84
CA VAL A 57 11.94 5.03 -0.45
C VAL A 57 11.09 4.73 -1.69
N ALA A 58 11.15 5.56 -2.73
CA ALA A 58 10.43 5.36 -3.98
C ALA A 58 10.79 4.03 -4.65
N LEU A 59 12.08 3.68 -4.72
CA LEU A 59 12.56 2.39 -5.24
C LEU A 59 12.07 1.20 -4.41
N SER A 60 12.08 1.31 -3.08
CA SER A 60 11.52 0.28 -2.19
C SER A 60 10.01 0.08 -2.41
N TYR A 61 9.25 1.16 -2.61
CA TYR A 61 7.81 1.04 -2.91
C TYR A 61 7.55 0.50 -4.32
N ALA A 62 8.35 0.88 -5.31
CA ALA A 62 8.25 0.35 -6.66
C ALA A 62 8.54 -1.17 -6.70
N THR A 63 9.61 -1.61 -6.03
CA THR A 63 9.96 -3.04 -5.92
C THR A 63 8.92 -3.83 -5.13
N LEU A 64 8.36 -3.27 -4.06
CA LEU A 64 7.26 -3.89 -3.32
C LEU A 64 5.99 -4.01 -4.18
N GLY A 65 5.67 -3.00 -4.99
CA GLY A 65 4.58 -3.07 -5.95
C GLY A 65 4.80 -4.15 -7.00
N ALA A 66 6.02 -4.25 -7.55
CA ALA A 66 6.40 -5.31 -8.49
C ALA A 66 6.30 -6.70 -7.86
N PHE A 67 6.79 -6.86 -6.62
CA PHE A 67 6.62 -8.08 -5.83
C PHE A 67 5.14 -8.42 -5.63
N ALA A 68 4.30 -7.41 -5.37
CA ALA A 68 2.89 -7.63 -5.16
C ALA A 68 2.17 -8.16 -6.40
N VAL A 69 2.48 -7.57 -7.56
CA VAL A 69 2.00 -8.05 -8.86
C VAL A 69 2.51 -9.46 -9.14
N ALA A 70 3.79 -9.75 -8.86
CA ALA A 70 4.37 -11.08 -9.08
C ALA A 70 3.69 -12.16 -8.24
N ILE A 71 3.46 -11.92 -6.94
CA ILE A 71 2.71 -12.85 -6.09
C ILE A 71 1.29 -13.04 -6.59
N GLY A 72 0.58 -11.95 -6.90
CA GLY A 72 -0.79 -12.00 -7.42
C GLY A 72 -0.91 -12.84 -8.70
N LYS A 73 0.11 -12.82 -9.57
CA LYS A 73 0.15 -13.62 -10.80
C LYS A 73 0.73 -15.02 -10.63
N SER A 74 1.54 -15.27 -9.60
CA SER A 74 2.21 -16.56 -9.38
C SER A 74 1.28 -17.71 -8.94
N GLY A 75 0.06 -17.41 -8.48
CA GLY A 75 -0.84 -18.42 -7.91
C GLY A 75 -0.40 -18.95 -6.53
N LEU A 76 0.74 -18.51 -5.99
CA LEU A 76 1.23 -18.90 -4.65
C LEU A 76 0.17 -18.77 -3.58
N ALA A 77 -0.58 -17.68 -3.63
CA ALA A 77 -1.56 -17.40 -2.61
C ALA A 77 -2.80 -18.32 -2.72
N HIS A 78 -3.12 -18.82 -3.92
CA HIS A 78 -4.12 -19.88 -4.12
C HIS A 78 -3.57 -21.23 -3.62
N ALA A 79 -2.29 -21.53 -3.86
CA ALA A 79 -1.66 -22.74 -3.35
C ALA A 79 -1.59 -22.78 -1.81
N LEU A 80 -1.33 -21.63 -1.17
CA LEU A 80 -1.38 -21.49 0.29
C LEU A 80 -2.80 -21.67 0.83
N ALA A 81 -3.80 -21.11 0.14
CA ALA A 81 -5.20 -21.31 0.44
C ALA A 81 -5.61 -22.78 0.38
N ASP A 82 -5.25 -23.47 -0.69
CA ASP A 82 -5.56 -24.89 -0.88
C ASP A 82 -4.86 -25.77 0.16
N LYS A 83 -3.60 -25.45 0.52
CA LYS A 83 -2.88 -26.15 1.60
C LYS A 83 -3.54 -25.92 2.96
N ALA A 84 -3.96 -24.70 3.26
CA ALA A 84 -4.68 -24.39 4.48
C ALA A 84 -5.97 -25.21 4.54
N LEU A 85 -6.78 -25.20 3.47
CA LEU A 85 -8.01 -26.01 3.38
C LEU A 85 -7.75 -27.52 3.51
N ALA A 86 -6.67 -28.03 2.91
CA ALA A 86 -6.30 -29.44 3.02
C ALA A 86 -5.88 -29.85 4.44
N LEU A 87 -5.27 -28.95 5.21
CA LEU A 87 -4.98 -29.21 6.64
C LEU A 87 -6.27 -29.32 7.46
N VAL A 88 -7.27 -28.52 7.09
CA VAL A 88 -8.55 -28.38 7.79
C VAL A 88 -9.47 -29.55 7.50
N GLY A 89 -9.59 -29.96 6.23
CA GLY A 89 -10.40 -31.11 5.81
C GLY A 89 -9.93 -32.46 6.35
N ARG A 90 -8.74 -32.53 6.97
CA ARG A 90 -8.22 -33.74 7.65
C ARG A 90 -8.73 -33.88 9.08
N GLN A 91 -9.32 -32.84 9.67
CA GLN A 91 -9.95 -32.87 10.99
C GLN A 91 -11.47 -32.82 10.83
N GLY A 92 -12.10 -33.99 10.70
CA GLY A 92 -13.54 -34.13 10.43
C GLY A 92 -14.49 -33.81 11.59
N ASP A 93 -14.13 -32.90 12.50
CA ASP A 93 -14.98 -32.47 13.62
C ASP A 93 -15.41 -31.00 13.46
N ASP A 94 -16.69 -30.71 13.67
CA ASP A 94 -17.28 -29.35 13.63
C ASP A 94 -16.55 -28.36 14.56
N THR A 95 -15.95 -28.85 15.65
CA THR A 95 -15.14 -28.07 16.58
C THR A 95 -13.81 -27.62 15.97
N ALA A 96 -13.19 -28.45 15.12
CA ALA A 96 -11.93 -28.15 14.45
C ALA A 96 -12.11 -27.12 13.33
N ALA A 97 -13.24 -27.17 12.62
CA ALA A 97 -13.60 -26.17 11.61
C ALA A 97 -13.74 -24.76 12.21
N SER A 98 -14.28 -24.64 13.43
CA SER A 98 -14.39 -23.36 14.14
C SER A 98 -13.03 -22.80 14.57
N GLY A 99 -12.13 -23.64 15.11
CA GLY A 99 -10.78 -23.22 15.51
C GLY A 99 -9.93 -22.69 14.34
N VAL A 100 -10.09 -23.30 13.17
CA VAL A 100 -9.41 -22.87 11.94
C VAL A 100 -9.92 -21.51 11.47
N ARG A 101 -11.23 -21.28 11.52
CA ARG A 101 -11.82 -19.97 11.15
C ARG A 101 -11.25 -18.85 12.03
N PHE A 102 -11.17 -19.09 13.34
CA PHE A 102 -10.55 -18.14 14.28
C PHE A 102 -9.05 -17.97 14.04
N LEU A 103 -8.34 -19.03 13.65
CA LEU A 103 -6.91 -18.95 13.31
C LEU A 103 -6.68 -18.07 12.06
N ILE A 104 -7.50 -18.22 11.02
CA ILE A 104 -7.42 -17.41 9.81
C ILE A 104 -7.71 -15.94 10.11
N ILE A 105 -8.74 -15.66 10.91
CA ILE A 105 -9.07 -14.29 11.35
C ILE A 105 -7.95 -13.70 12.20
N GLY A 106 -7.40 -14.47 13.13
CA GLY A 106 -6.29 -14.03 13.99
C GLY A 106 -5.01 -13.75 13.19
N LEU A 107 -4.69 -14.61 12.21
CA LEU A 107 -3.57 -14.40 11.30
C LEU A 107 -3.77 -13.13 10.47
N LEU A 108 -4.98 -12.93 9.93
CA LEU A 108 -5.37 -11.72 9.20
C LEU A 108 -5.20 -10.45 10.04
N LEU A 109 -5.67 -10.49 11.28
CA LEU A 109 -5.59 -9.36 12.20
C LEU A 109 -4.13 -9.02 12.53
N ALA A 110 -3.32 -10.02 12.88
CA ALA A 110 -1.91 -9.83 13.18
C ALA A 110 -1.15 -9.24 11.99
N ILE A 111 -1.46 -9.75 10.80
CA ILE A 111 -0.91 -9.27 9.54
C ILE A 111 -1.34 -7.82 9.25
N ALA A 112 -2.63 -7.48 9.42
CA ALA A 112 -3.16 -6.15 9.17
C ALA A 112 -2.54 -5.10 10.10
N ILE A 113 -2.43 -5.40 11.39
CA ILE A 113 -1.78 -4.53 12.39
C ILE A 113 -0.30 -4.35 12.04
N SER A 114 0.39 -5.44 11.69
CA SER A 114 1.82 -5.40 11.33
C SER A 114 2.08 -4.58 10.06
N SER A 115 1.19 -4.67 9.07
CA SER A 115 1.29 -3.94 7.79
C SER A 115 1.07 -2.42 7.92
N GLN A 116 0.51 -1.96 9.04
CA GLN A 116 0.37 -0.53 9.33
C GLN A 116 1.47 -0.03 10.28
N ASN A 117 1.94 -0.88 11.21
CA ASN A 117 2.75 -0.44 12.34
C ASN A 117 4.24 -0.83 12.28
N ILE A 118 4.59 -1.99 11.70
CA ILE A 118 5.98 -2.48 11.64
C ILE A 118 6.65 -2.02 10.33
N LEU A 119 5.95 -2.20 9.22
CA LEU A 119 6.37 -1.74 7.90
C LEU A 119 5.17 -1.03 7.28
N PRO A 120 5.26 0.25 6.89
CA PRO A 120 4.13 1.03 6.37
C PRO A 120 3.77 0.65 4.92
N ILE A 121 3.60 -0.65 4.65
CA ILE A 121 3.41 -1.24 3.33
C ILE A 121 1.95 -1.49 2.96
N HIS A 122 1.01 -1.04 3.80
CA HIS A 122 -0.44 -1.25 3.67
C HIS A 122 -1.00 -1.02 2.25
N ILE A 123 -0.47 -0.04 1.51
CA ILE A 123 -0.89 0.28 0.14
C ILE A 123 -0.67 -0.88 -0.84
N ALA A 124 0.48 -1.55 -0.76
CA ALA A 124 0.78 -2.70 -1.63
C ALA A 124 0.30 -4.03 -1.03
N PHE A 125 0.16 -4.07 0.29
CA PHE A 125 -0.06 -5.28 1.05
C PHE A 125 -1.54 -5.73 1.04
N ILE A 126 -2.49 -4.80 1.17
CA ILE A 126 -3.93 -5.12 1.15
C ILE A 126 -4.36 -5.77 -0.17
N PRO A 127 -4.02 -5.23 -1.37
CA PRO A 127 -4.36 -5.87 -2.64
C PRO A 127 -3.73 -7.24 -2.85
N LEU A 128 -2.61 -7.54 -2.17
CA LEU A 128 -1.90 -8.81 -2.28
C LEU A 128 -2.54 -9.90 -1.42
N VAL A 129 -2.90 -9.56 -0.19
CA VAL A 129 -3.35 -10.52 0.83
C VAL A 129 -4.85 -10.75 0.80
N VAL A 130 -5.64 -9.73 0.44
CA VAL A 130 -7.10 -9.83 0.45
C VAL A 130 -7.66 -10.80 -0.60
N PRO A 131 -7.27 -10.78 -1.89
CA PRO A 131 -7.90 -11.67 -2.89
C PRO A 131 -7.74 -13.17 -2.59
N PRO A 132 -6.55 -13.66 -2.19
CA PRO A 132 -6.36 -15.07 -1.83
C PRO A 132 -7.14 -15.49 -0.58
N LEU A 133 -7.26 -14.59 0.39
CA LEU A 133 -7.99 -14.88 1.62
C LEU A 133 -9.50 -14.86 1.41
N LEU A 134 -10.01 -13.99 0.54
CA LEU A 134 -11.41 -14.06 0.10
C LEU A 134 -11.73 -15.42 -0.54
N TYR A 135 -10.80 -16.01 -1.29
CA TYR A 135 -10.96 -17.36 -1.85
C TYR A 135 -11.02 -18.44 -0.75
N VAL A 136 -10.16 -18.36 0.27
CA VAL A 136 -10.21 -19.26 1.44
C VAL A 136 -11.52 -19.12 2.20
N MET A 137 -11.94 -17.88 2.48
CA MET A 137 -13.18 -17.58 3.21
C MET A 137 -14.40 -18.14 2.47
N ALA A 138 -14.45 -17.98 1.13
CA ALA A 138 -15.51 -18.52 0.31
C ALA A 138 -15.58 -20.06 0.39
N ARG A 139 -14.43 -20.75 0.35
CA ARG A 139 -14.35 -22.21 0.50
C ARG A 139 -14.77 -22.69 1.88
N LEU A 140 -14.54 -21.89 2.92
CA LEU A 140 -14.93 -22.18 4.30
C LEU A 140 -16.36 -21.74 4.64
N ASN A 141 -17.16 -21.24 3.68
CA ASN A 141 -18.47 -20.61 3.94
C ASN A 141 -18.42 -19.54 5.04
N MET A 142 -17.33 -18.76 5.08
CA MET A 142 -17.17 -17.62 5.97
C MET A 142 -17.70 -16.36 5.28
N ASP A 143 -18.54 -15.60 5.98
CA ASP A 143 -19.02 -14.32 5.47
C ASP A 143 -17.84 -13.34 5.38
N ARG A 144 -17.61 -12.81 4.17
CA ARG A 144 -16.59 -11.77 3.88
C ARG A 144 -16.74 -10.52 4.74
N ARG A 145 -17.94 -10.27 5.29
CA ARG A 145 -18.21 -9.15 6.20
C ARG A 145 -17.48 -9.21 7.53
N LEU A 146 -17.00 -10.40 7.94
CA LEU A 146 -16.25 -10.56 9.20
C LEU A 146 -14.83 -9.98 9.16
N VAL A 147 -14.33 -9.63 7.96
CA VAL A 147 -12.95 -9.16 7.72
C VAL A 147 -12.93 -7.71 7.18
N ALA A 148 -14.10 -7.13 6.93
CA ALA A 148 -14.27 -5.76 6.43
C ALA A 148 -14.08 -4.71 7.54
#